data_AF-N8UK70-F1
#
_entry.id   AF-N8UK70-F1
#
_cell.length_a   1.000
_cell.length_b   1.000
_cell.length_c   1.000
_cell.angle_alpha   90.00
_cell.angle_beta   90.00
_cell.angle_gamma   90.00
#
_symmetry.space_group_name_H-M   'P 1'
#
loop_
_entity.id
_entity.type
_entity.pdbx_description
1 polymer ?
#
loop_
_entity_poly.entity_id
_entity_poly.type
_entity_poly.pdbx_seq_one_letter_code
_entity_poly.pdbx_strand_id
1 'polypeptide(L)'
;MKLKFLTVVIALAFLSGCTKTVTQDKYDSMESSYEQQISDLESKVASKQQYIETVNTSIQELSSDVNRFEHEDWRDVVPDVYDKIKALETNIQTEP
;
A
#
# COMPACT_ATOMS: atom_id res chain seq x y z
N MET A 1 19.84 -59.20 26.62
CA MET A 1 18.91 -58.05 26.52
C MET A 1 19.58 -56.73 26.12
N LYS A 2 20.83 -56.45 26.52
CA LYS A 2 21.49 -55.15 26.26
C LYS A 2 21.78 -54.81 24.79
N LEU A 3 22.02 -55.82 23.94
CA LEU A 3 22.33 -55.61 22.52
C LEU A 3 21.12 -55.14 21.69
N LYS A 4 19.90 -55.58 22.05
CA LYS A 4 18.65 -55.17 21.39
C LYS A 4 18.24 -53.74 21.75
N PHE A 5 18.61 -53.27 22.94
CA PHE A 5 18.33 -51.90 23.38
C PHE A 5 19.24 -50.89 22.67
N LEU A 6 20.51 -51.27 22.45
CA LEU A 6 21.49 -50.46 21.72
C LEU A 6 21.09 -50.27 20.24
N THR A 7 20.61 -51.32 19.57
CA THR A 7 20.16 -51.23 18.17
C THR A 7 18.91 -50.38 17.98
N VAL A 8 17.99 -50.36 18.96
CA VAL A 8 16.79 -49.51 18.91
C VAL A 8 17.14 -48.02 19.08
N VAL A 9 18.06 -47.70 19.99
CA VAL A 9 18.52 -46.31 20.20
C VAL A 9 19.26 -45.78 18.98
N ILE A 10 20.09 -46.60 18.35
CA ILE A 10 20.81 -46.24 17.13
C ILE A 10 19.84 -46.07 15.95
N ALA A 11 18.83 -46.95 15.81
CA ALA A 11 17.80 -46.84 14.78
C ALA A 11 16.91 -45.58 14.93
N LEU A 12 16.62 -45.15 16.17
CA LEU A 12 15.89 -43.91 16.45
C LEU A 12 16.72 -42.65 16.14
N ALA A 13 18.05 -42.70 16.33
CA ALA A 13 18.93 -41.59 15.99
C ALA A 13 19.01 -41.36 14.47
N PHE A 14 19.00 -42.41 13.65
CA PHE A 14 19.08 -42.32 12.19
C PHE A 14 17.78 -41.88 11.49
N LEU A 15 16.64 -41.85 12.19
CA LEU A 15 15.36 -41.38 11.63
C LEU A 15 15.18 -39.85 11.67
N SER A 16 16.12 -39.11 12.25
CA SER A 16 16.07 -37.64 12.35
C SER A 16 16.69 -36.89 11.16
N GLY A 17 16.97 -37.60 10.06
CA GLY A 17 17.54 -37.03 8.84
C GLY A 17 16.49 -36.47 7.86
N CYS A 18 16.67 -35.20 7.50
CA CYS A 18 16.01 -34.45 6.41
C CYS A 18 14.59 -33.91 6.64
N THR A 19 14.40 -33.17 7.73
CA THR A 19 13.49 -32.02 7.67
C THR A 19 14.29 -30.83 7.14
N LYS A 20 13.85 -30.18 6.05
CA LYS A 20 14.36 -28.84 5.69
C LYS A 20 13.90 -27.90 6.79
N THR A 21 14.62 -27.84 7.90
CA THR A 21 14.31 -26.97 9.01
C THR A 21 14.63 -25.55 8.58
N VAL A 22 13.59 -24.77 8.29
CA VAL A 22 13.70 -23.32 8.30
C VAL A 22 14.18 -22.97 9.71
N THR A 23 15.37 -22.39 9.81
CA THR A 23 15.94 -21.98 11.10
C THR A 23 15.16 -20.79 11.65
N GLN A 24 15.19 -20.59 12.98
CA GLN A 24 14.59 -19.41 13.59
C GLN A 24 15.06 -18.12 12.92
N ASP A 25 16.38 -18.00 12.67
CA ASP A 25 16.96 -16.86 11.97
C ASP A 25 16.33 -16.59 10.59
N LYS A 26 15.92 -17.64 9.88
CA LYS A 26 15.26 -17.51 8.57
C LYS A 26 13.80 -17.06 8.71
N TYR A 27 13.12 -17.47 9.78
CA TYR A 27 11.79 -16.94 10.10
C TYR A 27 11.87 -15.46 10.47
N ASP A 28 12.75 -15.10 11.41
CA ASP A 28 12.92 -13.73 11.89
C ASP A 28 13.32 -12.78 10.73
N SER A 29 14.20 -13.23 9.83
CA SER A 29 14.56 -12.46 8.63
C SER A 29 13.39 -12.27 7.65
N MET A 30 12.54 -13.28 7.51
CA MET A 30 11.38 -13.21 6.62
C MET A 30 10.28 -12.33 7.21
N GLU A 31 10.05 -12.42 8.52
CA GLU A 31 9.13 -11.56 9.27
C GLU A 31 9.54 -10.10 9.13
N SER A 32 10.81 -9.76 9.42
CA SER A 32 11.32 -8.40 9.25
C SER A 32 11.18 -7.88 7.80
N SER A 33 11.40 -8.74 6.80
CA SER A 33 11.20 -8.39 5.39
C SER A 33 9.73 -8.10 5.06
N TYR A 34 8.80 -8.86 5.62
CA TYR A 34 7.38 -8.61 5.44
C TYR A 34 6.92 -7.36 6.18
N GLU A 35 7.40 -7.11 7.40
CA GLU A 35 7.11 -5.87 8.14
C GLU A 35 7.56 -4.64 7.36
N GLN A 36 8.77 -4.68 6.77
CA GLN A 36 9.26 -3.59 5.93
C GLN A 36 8.38 -3.38 4.70
N GLN A 37 7.97 -4.46 4.03
CA GLN A 37 7.07 -4.38 2.88
C GLN A 37 5.69 -3.83 3.26
N ILE A 38 5.16 -4.23 4.42
CA ILE A 38 3.90 -3.72 4.96
C ILE A 38 4.02 -2.22 5.19
N SER A 39 5.08 -1.76 5.87
CA SER A 39 5.31 -0.34 6.14
C SER A 39 5.42 0.49 4.85
N ASP A 40 6.14 -0.01 3.84
CA ASP A 40 6.25 0.64 2.54
C ASP A 40 4.88 0.73 1.82
N LEU A 41 4.08 -0.33 1.91
CA LEU A 41 2.73 -0.36 1.33
C LEU A 41 1.77 0.59 2.06
N GLU A 42 1.82 0.63 3.39
CA GLU A 42 1.05 1.56 4.21
C GLU A 42 1.38 3.01 3.87
N SER A 43 2.67 3.33 3.70
CA SER A 43 3.10 4.66 3.26
C SER A 43 2.57 5.03 1.88
N LYS A 44 2.56 4.07 0.92
CA LYS A 44 1.99 4.31 -0.41
C LYS A 44 0.48 4.51 -0.36
N VAL A 45 -0.23 3.74 0.46
CA VAL A 45 -1.68 3.90 0.66
C VAL A 45 -1.98 5.27 1.25
N ALA A 46 -1.24 5.70 2.28
CA ALA A 46 -1.42 7.03 2.87
C ALA A 46 -1.20 8.16 1.85
N SER A 47 -0.13 8.08 1.04
CA SER A 47 0.16 9.05 -0.02
C SER A 47 -0.97 9.12 -1.05
N LYS A 48 -1.46 7.95 -1.51
CA LYS A 48 -2.58 7.90 -2.47
C LYS A 48 -3.89 8.40 -1.88
N GLN A 49 -4.13 8.17 -0.59
CA GLN A 49 -5.32 8.69 0.08
C GLN A 49 -5.31 10.23 0.14
N GLN A 50 -4.18 10.83 0.50
CA GLN A 50 -4.01 12.28 0.48
C GLN A 50 -4.16 12.87 -0.92
N TYR A 51 -3.66 12.18 -1.93
CA TYR A 51 -3.84 12.56 -3.33
C TYR A 51 -5.32 12.56 -3.74
N ILE A 52 -6.07 11.51 -3.39
CA ILE A 52 -7.52 11.44 -3.63
C ILE A 52 -8.25 12.60 -2.96
N GLU A 53 -7.91 12.94 -1.72
CA GLU A 53 -8.51 14.07 -0.99
C GLU A 53 -8.26 15.42 -1.68
N THR A 54 -7.04 15.61 -2.20
CA THR A 54 -6.65 16.82 -2.94
C THR A 54 -7.46 16.96 -4.23
N VAL A 55 -7.57 15.88 -5.00
CA VAL A 55 -8.34 15.84 -6.25
C VAL A 55 -9.83 16.06 -5.95
N ASN A 56 -10.38 15.41 -4.92
CA ASN A 56 -11.78 15.55 -4.56
C ASN A 56 -12.13 16.98 -4.13
N THR A 57 -11.26 17.64 -3.37
CA THR A 57 -11.42 19.06 -2.99
C THR A 57 -11.46 19.95 -4.24
N SER A 58 -10.54 19.73 -5.18
CA SER A 58 -10.51 20.47 -6.45
C SER A 58 -11.79 20.28 -7.28
N ILE A 59 -12.34 19.06 -7.30
CA ILE A 59 -13.61 18.76 -7.97
C ILE A 59 -14.80 19.45 -7.28
N GLN A 60 -14.82 19.49 -5.94
CA GLN A 60 -15.89 20.17 -5.20
C GLN A 60 -15.88 21.68 -5.46
N GLU A 61 -14.71 22.30 -5.50
CA GLU A 61 -14.58 23.72 -5.87
C GLU A 61 -15.04 23.97 -7.30
N LEU A 62 -14.60 23.14 -8.26
CA LEU A 62 -15.04 23.23 -9.65
C LEU A 62 -16.56 23.08 -9.77
N SER A 63 -17.16 22.14 -9.04
CA SER A 63 -18.62 21.96 -9.01
C SER A 63 -19.33 23.17 -8.45
N SER A 64 -18.79 23.81 -7.41
CA SER A 64 -19.34 25.04 -6.85
C SER A 64 -19.32 26.16 -7.89
N ASP A 65 -18.24 26.29 -8.65
CA ASP A 65 -18.15 27.31 -9.69
C ASP A 65 -19.06 27.03 -10.88
N VAL A 66 -19.22 25.77 -11.26
CA VAL A 66 -20.20 25.39 -12.29
C VAL A 66 -21.63 25.74 -11.84
N ASN A 67 -21.97 25.58 -10.55
CA ASN A 67 -23.30 25.96 -10.05
C ASN A 67 -23.56 27.48 -10.10
N ARG A 68 -22.51 28.31 -10.16
CA ARG A 68 -22.67 29.77 -10.30
C ARG A 68 -23.30 30.16 -11.64
N PHE A 69 -23.20 29.33 -12.68
CA PHE A 69 -23.87 29.56 -13.97
C PHE A 69 -25.40 29.67 -13.88
N GLU A 70 -26.01 29.14 -12.83
CA GLU A 70 -27.45 29.27 -12.60
C GLU A 70 -27.86 30.69 -12.18
N HIS A 71 -26.93 31.49 -11.66
CA HIS A 71 -27.23 32.75 -10.96
C HIS A 71 -26.34 33.95 -11.39
N GLU A 72 -25.23 33.71 -12.09
CA GLU A 72 -24.23 34.72 -12.49
C GLU A 72 -24.05 34.80 -14.01
N ASP A 73 -23.49 35.92 -14.50
CA ASP A 73 -23.16 36.06 -15.92
C ASP A 73 -22.03 35.09 -16.30
N TRP A 74 -22.22 34.36 -17.40
CA TRP A 74 -21.23 33.40 -17.89
C TRP A 74 -19.85 34.05 -18.14
N ARG A 75 -19.79 35.35 -18.45
CA ARG A 75 -18.53 36.08 -18.65
C ARG A 75 -17.69 36.16 -17.38
N ASP A 76 -18.33 36.12 -16.22
CA ASP A 76 -17.66 36.17 -14.92
C ASP A 76 -17.29 34.77 -14.43
N VAL A 77 -18.10 33.76 -14.75
CA VAL A 77 -17.91 32.37 -14.26
C VAL A 77 -16.93 31.56 -15.13
N VAL A 78 -16.94 31.72 -16.46
CA VAL A 78 -16.10 30.92 -17.38
C VAL A 78 -14.60 31.03 -17.08
N PRO A 79 -14.01 32.21 -16.82
CA PRO A 79 -12.59 32.31 -16.48
C PRO A 79 -12.21 31.52 -15.23
N ASP A 80 -13.01 31.60 -14.17
CA ASP A 80 -12.76 30.88 -12.90
C ASP A 80 -12.79 29.36 -13.09
N VAL A 81 -13.81 28.87 -13.80
CA VAL A 81 -13.96 27.44 -14.14
C VAL A 81 -12.79 26.97 -14.98
N TYR A 82 -12.34 27.77 -15.96
CA TYR A 82 -11.20 27.43 -16.81
C TYR A 82 -9.90 27.29 -16.00
N ASP A 83 -9.60 28.26 -15.14
CA ASP A 83 -8.40 28.24 -14.30
C ASP A 83 -8.40 27.04 -13.34
N LYS A 84 -9.55 26.71 -12.74
CA LYS A 84 -9.68 25.51 -11.89
C LYS A 84 -9.57 24.20 -12.65
N ILE A 85 -10.08 24.09 -13.88
CA ILE A 85 -9.87 22.92 -14.73
C ILE A 85 -8.38 22.72 -14.99
N LYS A 86 -7.65 23.77 -15.35
CA LYS A 86 -6.21 23.70 -15.59
C LYS A 86 -5.42 23.31 -14.34
N ALA A 87 -5.82 23.81 -13.17
CA ALA A 87 -5.24 23.41 -11.89
C ALA A 87 -5.52 21.92 -11.60
N LEU A 88 -6.76 21.45 -11.81
CA LEU A 88 -7.14 20.04 -11.66
C LEU A 88 -6.36 19.13 -12.61
N GLU A 89 -6.21 19.51 -13.88
CA GLU A 89 -5.41 18.77 -14.86
C GLU A 89 -3.95 18.62 -14.39
N THR A 90 -3.38 19.70 -13.86
CA THR A 90 -2.03 19.69 -13.30
C THR A 90 -1.94 18.71 -12.13
N ASN A 91 -2.88 18.80 -11.19
CA ASN A 91 -2.94 17.92 -10.02
C ASN A 91 -3.06 16.44 -10.43
N ILE A 92 -3.89 16.13 -11.44
CA ILE A 92 -4.09 14.75 -11.91
C ILE A 92 -2.85 14.18 -12.60
N GLN A 93 -2.08 15.02 -13.30
CA GLN A 93 -0.86 14.60 -14.00
C GLN A 93 0.32 14.36 -13.07
N THR A 94 0.32 14.98 -11.88
CA THR A 94 1.37 14.86 -10.87
C THR A 94 1.02 13.81 -9.81
N GLU A 95 0.57 12.62 -10.21
CA GLU A 95 0.32 11.53 -9.25
C GLU A 95 1.61 11.24 -8.43
N PRO A 96 1.52 11.16 -7.09
CA PRO A 96 2.66 10.83 -6.24
C PRO A 96 3.03 9.34 -6.26
#